data_AF-A0A6A8NG68-F1
#
_entry.id   AF-A0A6A8NG68-F1
#
_cell.length_a   1.000
_cell.length_b   1.000
_cell.length_c   1.000
_cell.angle_alpha   90.00
_cell.angle_beta   90.00
_cell.angle_gamma   90.00
#
_symmetry.space_group_name_H-M   'P 1'
#
loop_
_entity.id
_entity.type
_entity.pdbx_description
1 polymer ?
#
loop_
_entity_poly.entity_id
_entity_poly.type
_entity_poly.pdbx_seq_one_letter_code
_entity_poly.pdbx_strand_id
1 'polypeptide(L)'
;MNYCYERDEKLYVVKDIALDLNYTLAKMNSVIQQAESFCERYPEYKLSFLSENKMIKVEFSSQFLLSKVYSILLEGTIGYILLDSLYKGTYQSLENLSQKII
;
A
#
# COMPACT_ATOMS: atom_id res chain seq x y z
N MET A 1 -3.45 2.87 4.45
CA MET A 1 -4.09 4.02 3.78
C MET A 1 -5.50 4.27 4.24
N ASN A 2 -6.41 3.28 4.25
CA ASN A 2 -7.79 3.49 4.68
C ASN A 2 -7.91 4.19 6.04
N TYR A 3 -7.18 3.69 7.05
CA TYR A 3 -7.14 4.28 8.39
C TYR A 3 -6.83 5.78 8.41
N CYS A 4 -5.80 6.22 7.66
CA CYS A 4 -5.42 7.63 7.59
C CYS A 4 -6.40 8.45 6.74
N TYR A 5 -6.95 7.86 5.69
CA TYR A 5 -7.89 8.54 4.81
C TYR A 5 -9.24 8.83 5.50
N GLU A 6 -9.76 7.86 6.26
CA GLU A 6 -11.03 8.01 6.98
C GLU A 6 -10.96 9.01 8.14
N ARG A 7 -9.79 9.15 8.78
CA ARG A 7 -9.58 10.08 9.89
C ARG A 7 -9.21 11.50 9.45
N ASP A 8 -8.60 11.64 8.28
CA ASP A 8 -8.16 12.93 7.71
C ASP A 8 -7.29 13.78 8.67
N GLU A 9 -6.59 13.13 9.59
CA GLU A 9 -5.59 13.77 10.42
C GLU A 9 -4.28 13.94 9.63
N LYS A 10 -3.51 14.97 9.93
CA LYS A 10 -2.23 15.23 9.25
C LYS A 10 -1.05 14.47 9.85
N LEU A 11 -1.14 14.13 11.13
CA LEU A 11 -0.07 13.53 11.91
C LEU A 11 -0.63 12.39 12.75
N TYR A 12 0.05 11.25 12.75
CA TYR A 12 -0.36 10.07 13.50
C TYR A 12 0.80 9.52 14.30
N VAL A 13 0.54 9.15 15.55
CA VAL A 13 1.50 8.44 16.38
C VAL A 13 1.54 6.97 15.95
N VAL A 14 2.73 6.46 15.60
CA VAL A 14 2.87 5.08 15.07
C VAL A 14 2.39 4.03 16.06
N LYS A 15 2.61 4.27 17.36
CA LYS A 15 2.17 3.36 18.43
C LYS A 15 0.65 3.22 18.47
N ASP A 16 -0.07 4.32 18.28
CA ASP A 16 -1.53 4.35 18.38
C ASP A 16 -2.14 3.64 17.16
N ILE A 17 -1.60 3.91 15.96
CA ILE A 17 -2.00 3.18 14.76
C ILE A 17 -1.72 1.67 14.91
N ALA A 18 -0.55 1.31 15.44
CA ALA A 18 -0.19 -0.09 15.63
C ALA A 18 -1.16 -0.79 16.62
N LEU A 19 -1.58 -0.09 17.68
CA LEU A 19 -2.57 -0.60 18.63
C LEU A 19 -3.93 -0.80 17.95
N ASP A 20 -4.42 0.23 17.25
CA ASP A 20 -5.74 0.22 16.60
C ASP A 20 -5.83 -0.84 15.48
N LEU A 21 -4.72 -1.09 14.78
CA LEU A 21 -4.63 -2.12 13.74
C LEU A 21 -4.20 -3.50 14.28
N ASN A 22 -3.97 -3.63 15.59
CA ASN A 22 -3.46 -4.83 16.24
C ASN A 22 -2.16 -5.37 15.61
N TYR A 23 -1.24 -4.47 15.27
CA TYR A 23 0.07 -4.76 14.70
C TYR A 23 1.19 -4.60 15.72
N THR A 24 2.24 -5.41 15.58
CA THR A 24 3.50 -5.15 16.28
C THR A 24 4.15 -3.90 15.70
N LEU A 25 4.95 -3.18 16.50
CA LEU A 25 5.68 -2.00 16.02
C LEU A 25 6.61 -2.34 14.84
N ALA A 26 7.25 -3.51 14.85
CA ALA A 26 8.08 -3.98 13.75
C ALA A 26 7.26 -4.14 12.45
N LYS A 27 6.07 -4.76 12.54
CA LYS A 27 5.16 -4.88 11.40
C LYS A 27 4.71 -3.50 10.91
N MET A 28 4.36 -2.60 11.84
CA MET A 28 3.92 -1.25 11.49
C MET A 28 5.01 -0.46 10.76
N ASN A 29 6.26 -0.52 11.24
CA ASN A 29 7.40 0.13 10.56
C ASN A 29 7.61 -0.42 9.14
N SER A 30 7.47 -1.74 8.95
CA SER A 30 7.55 -2.35 7.61
C SER A 30 6.42 -1.86 6.70
N VAL A 31 5.19 -1.75 7.23
CA VAL A 31 4.04 -1.20 6.49
C VAL A 31 4.27 0.27 6.12
N ILE A 32 4.83 1.07 7.02
CA ILE A 32 5.16 2.48 6.78
C ILE A 32 6.18 2.60 5.64
N GLN A 33 7.28 1.85 5.69
CA GLN A 33 8.29 1.86 4.63
C GLN A 33 7.72 1.46 3.26
N GLN A 34 6.87 0.44 3.22
CA GLN A 34 6.18 0.03 1.98
C GLN A 34 5.22 1.13 1.49
N ALA A 35 4.54 1.81 2.41
CA ALA A 35 3.64 2.89 2.07
C ALA A 35 4.39 4.15 1.58
N GLU A 36 5.59 4.42 2.10
CA GLU A 36 6.47 5.47 1.58
C GLU A 36 6.94 5.15 0.17
N SER A 37 7.46 3.94 -0.07
CA SER A 37 7.92 3.55 -1.42
C SER A 37 6.79 3.49 -2.45
N PHE A 38 5.58 3.16 -2.02
CA PHE A 38 4.41 3.15 -2.91
C PHE A 38 4.03 4.55 -3.44
N CYS A 39 4.48 5.64 -2.81
CA CYS A 39 4.24 6.99 -3.32
C CYS A 39 4.81 7.18 -4.74
N GLU A 40 5.86 6.46 -5.12
CA GLU A 40 6.41 6.47 -6.48
C GLU A 40 5.41 5.96 -7.53
N ARG A 41 4.55 5.00 -7.15
CA ARG A 41 3.53 4.41 -8.02
C ARG A 41 2.24 5.22 -8.05
N TYR A 42 1.98 6.02 -7.01
CA TYR A 42 0.78 6.85 -6.90
C TYR A 42 1.07 8.18 -6.18
N PRO A 43 1.51 9.22 -6.91
CA PRO A 43 1.99 10.48 -6.32
C PRO A 43 0.87 11.41 -5.82
N GLU A 44 -0.35 10.91 -5.65
CA GLU A 44 -1.50 11.67 -5.13
C GLU A 44 -1.59 11.63 -3.60
N TYR A 45 -0.67 10.93 -2.95
CA TYR A 45 -0.44 11.09 -1.52
C TYR A 45 1.04 11.12 -1.22
N LYS A 46 1.38 11.72 -0.07
CA LYS A 46 2.72 11.66 0.51
C LYS A 46 2.63 11.09 1.90
N LEU A 47 3.53 10.17 2.19
CA LEU A 47 3.76 9.67 3.54
C LEU A 47 5.20 9.99 3.92
N SER A 48 5.41 10.48 5.14
CA SER A 48 6.75 10.72 5.68
C SER A 48 6.82 10.28 7.13
N PHE A 49 7.80 9.42 7.44
CA PHE A 49 8.08 9.00 8.79
C PHE A 49 8.98 10.01 9.52
N LEU A 50 8.44 10.61 10.57
CA LEU A 50 9.15 11.52 11.48
C LEU A 50 9.76 10.70 12.62
N SER A 51 10.97 10.20 12.40
CA SER A 51 11.67 9.27 13.30
C SER A 51 11.86 9.82 14.72
N GLU A 52 12.14 11.11 14.86
CA GLU A 52 12.35 11.81 16.14
C GLU A 52 11.14 11.66 17.08
N ASN A 53 9.94 11.78 16.53
CA ASN A 53 8.68 11.77 17.30
C ASN A 53 7.89 10.46 17.15
N LYS A 54 8.42 9.47 16.40
CA LYS A 54 7.72 8.22 16.05
C LYS A 54 6.32 8.48 15.49
N MET A 55 6.23 9.45 14.60
CA MET A 55 4.99 9.86 13.95
C MET A 55 5.08 9.63 12.45
N ILE A 56 3.93 9.45 11.80
CA ILE A 56 3.81 9.56 10.35
C ILE A 56 3.02 10.82 10.01
N LYS A 57 3.50 11.53 9.00
CA LYS A 57 2.76 12.60 8.34
C LYS A 57 2.14 12.04 7.07
N VAL A 58 0.85 12.26 6.86
CA VAL A 58 0.15 11.84 5.65
C VAL A 58 -0.55 13.04 5.04
N GLU A 59 -0.36 13.24 3.75
CA GLU A 59 -0.97 14.33 2.98
C GLU A 59 -1.59 13.74 1.71
N PHE A 60 -2.87 13.99 1.49
CA PHE A 60 -3.60 13.60 0.29
C PHE A 60 -3.78 14.81 -0.63
N SER A 61 -3.63 14.61 -1.94
CA SER A 61 -3.99 15.61 -2.93
C SER A 61 -5.51 15.69 -3.10
N SER A 62 -6.00 16.74 -3.75
CA SER A 62 -7.42 16.83 -4.13
C SER A 62 -7.85 15.80 -5.18
N GLN A 63 -6.90 15.12 -5.82
CA GLN A 63 -7.14 14.08 -6.83
C GLN A 63 -6.94 12.67 -6.24
N PHE A 64 -6.67 12.56 -4.94
CA PHE A 64 -6.50 11.29 -4.28
C PHE A 64 -7.76 10.44 -4.33
N LEU A 65 -7.60 9.18 -4.74
CA LEU A 65 -8.65 8.17 -4.81
C LEU A 65 -8.17 6.92 -4.07
N LEU A 66 -8.83 6.60 -2.96
CA LEU A 66 -8.55 5.39 -2.20
C LEU A 66 -8.73 4.12 -3.06
N SER A 67 -9.71 4.11 -3.97
CA SER A 67 -9.92 3.02 -4.92
C SER A 67 -8.69 2.77 -5.82
N LYS A 68 -7.97 3.83 -6.21
CA LYS A 68 -6.77 3.71 -7.03
C LYS A 68 -5.63 3.03 -6.28
N VAL A 69 -5.49 3.29 -4.97
CA VAL A 69 -4.55 2.56 -4.10
C VAL A 69 -4.87 1.07 -4.10
N TYR A 70 -6.14 0.70 -3.91
CA TYR A 70 -6.55 -0.70 -3.94
C TYR A 70 -6.28 -1.35 -5.29
N SER A 71 -6.62 -0.70 -6.41
CA SER A 71 -6.36 -1.23 -7.75
C SER A 71 -4.87 -1.52 -7.98
N ILE A 72 -3.99 -0.57 -7.68
CA ILE A 72 -2.54 -0.71 -7.88
C ILE A 72 -1.95 -1.82 -6.98
N LEU A 73 -2.44 -1.95 -5.74
CA LEU A 73 -2.04 -3.04 -4.85
C LEU A 73 -2.52 -4.40 -5.37
N LEU A 74 -3.78 -4.49 -5.81
CA LEU A 74 -4.36 -5.71 -6.38
C LEU A 74 -3.61 -6.16 -7.63
N GLU A 75 -3.30 -5.22 -8.53
CA GLU A 75 -2.54 -5.47 -9.76
C GLU A 75 -1.18 -6.13 -9.50
N GLY A 76 -0.56 -5.85 -8.34
CA GLY A 76 0.70 -6.46 -7.93
C GLY A 76 0.56 -7.85 -7.29
N THR A 77 -0.66 -8.37 -7.09
CA THR A 77 -0.86 -9.68 -6.47
C THR A 77 -0.80 -10.81 -7.49
N ILE A 78 -0.21 -11.94 -7.10
CA ILE A 78 -0.16 -13.16 -7.93
C ILE A 78 -1.58 -13.59 -8.33
N GLY A 79 -2.54 -13.51 -7.41
CA GLY A 79 -3.93 -13.86 -7.67
C GLY A 79 -4.54 -13.02 -8.80
N TYR A 80 -4.34 -11.70 -8.77
CA TYR A 80 -4.79 -10.83 -9.85
C TYR A 80 -4.10 -11.13 -11.17
N ILE A 81 -2.76 -11.25 -11.16
CA ILE A 81 -1.98 -11.54 -12.37
C ILE A 81 -2.44 -12.84 -13.02
N LEU A 82 -2.68 -13.88 -12.23
CA LEU A 82 -3.23 -15.15 -12.70
C LEU A 82 -4.62 -14.98 -13.31
N LEU A 83 -5.55 -14.37 -12.58
CA LEU A 83 -6.92 -14.16 -13.04
C LEU A 83 -6.98 -13.32 -14.32
N ASP A 84 -6.20 -12.24 -14.39
CA ASP A 84 -6.09 -11.39 -15.57
C ASP A 84 -5.54 -12.16 -16.79
N SER A 85 -4.52 -13.01 -16.57
CA SER A 85 -3.96 -13.84 -17.64
C SER A 85 -4.94 -14.88 -18.18
N LEU A 86 -5.74 -15.50 -17.30
CA LEU A 86 -6.81 -16.43 -17.66
C LEU A 86 -7.91 -15.72 -18.45
N TYR A 87 -8.36 -14.56 -17.95
CA TYR A 87 -9.40 -13.76 -18.58
C TYR A 87 -8.99 -13.30 -19.99
N LYS A 88 -7.74 -12.85 -20.16
CA LYS A 88 -7.19 -12.42 -21.46
C LYS A 88 -6.86 -13.59 -22.41
N GLY A 89 -6.99 -14.84 -21.97
CA GLY A 89 -6.61 -16.02 -22.76
C GLY A 89 -5.10 -16.12 -23.02
N THR A 90 -4.27 -15.48 -22.18
CA THR A 90 -2.80 -15.45 -22.32
C THR A 90 -2.09 -16.39 -21.34
N TYR A 91 -2.86 -17.03 -20.46
CA TYR A 91 -2.36 -18.06 -19.56
C TYR A 91 -1.90 -19.29 -20.35
N GLN A 92 -0.68 -19.75 -20.08
CA GLN A 92 -0.09 -20.93 -20.74
C GLN A 92 0.16 -22.06 -19.73
N SER A 93 0.87 -21.77 -18.65
CA SER A 93 1.14 -22.69 -17.54
C SER A 93 1.54 -21.91 -16.29
N LEU A 94 1.53 -22.60 -15.14
CA LEU A 94 2.06 -22.07 -13.88
C LEU A 94 3.57 -21.73 -13.97
N GLU A 95 4.35 -22.54 -14.68
CA GLU A 95 5.79 -22.28 -14.88
C GLU A 95 6.02 -21.00 -15.68
N ASN A 96 5.28 -20.78 -16.77
CA ASN A 96 5.37 -19.54 -17.53
C ASN A 96 4.96 -18.31 -16.70
N LEU A 97 3.94 -18.45 -15.85
CA LEU A 97 3.49 -17.38 -14.98
C LEU A 97 4.54 -17.04 -13.92
N SER A 98 5.21 -18.05 -13.33
CA SER A 98 6.28 -17.85 -12.36
C SER A 98 7.47 -17.05 -12.93
N GLN A 99 7.80 -17.24 -14.21
CA GLN A 99 8.88 -16.52 -14.88
C GLN A 99 8.55 -15.05 -15.18
N LYS A 100 7.27 -14.68 -15.26
CA LYS A 100 6.82 -13.30 -15.52
C LYS A 100 6.74 -12.44 -14.25
N ILE A 101 6.77 -13.08 -13.08
CA ILE A 101 6.57 -12.44 -11.78
C ILE A 101 7.91 -12.15 -11.07
N ILE A 102 9.02 -12.74 -11.56
CA ILE A 102 10.39 -12.54 -11.06
C ILE A 102 11.07 -11.39 -11.80
#